data_AF-A0A961TE24-F1
#
_entry.id   AF-A0A961TE24-F1
#
_cell.length_a   1.000
_cell.length_b   1.000
_cell.length_c   1.000
_cell.angle_alpha   90.00
_cell.angle_beta   90.00
_cell.angle_gamma   90.00
#
_symmetry.space_group_name_H-M   'P 1'
#
loop_
_entity.id
_entity.type
_entity.pdbx_description
1 polymer ?
#
loop_
_entity_poly.entity_id
_entity_poly.type
_entity_poly.pdbx_seq_one_letter_code
_entity_poly.pdbx_strand_id
1 'polypeptide(L)'
;MFKDIPKIPSSLITPREVWMNRRTLLAGAGAAALTPALGSAAAFAKQGDLPKLDTTKTDWGKDLKPTAYDYVTGYNNFYEFGTGKEDPAANAHTLTTRPWTVKIDGLVNKPGDYALEDIVPKVVEERIYRFRCVEAWSMVVPWNGFPLADLLAKVEPQGSAKYVAFETLVRPEEMPGQNGYFQALPWPYVEGLRLDEAMHPLTILANGLYGEELPNQNGAPLRLVVPWKYGFKS
;
A
#
# COMPACT_ATOMS: atom_id res chain seq x y z
N MET A 1 -24.92 -27.31 28.43
CA MET A 1 -26.18 -27.72 27.78
C MET A 1 -26.31 -26.89 26.49
N PHE A 2 -25.60 -27.28 25.43
CA PHE A 2 -25.68 -26.59 24.14
C PHE A 2 -26.88 -27.17 23.37
N LYS A 3 -28.00 -26.44 23.37
CA LYS A 3 -29.17 -26.76 22.56
C LYS A 3 -29.02 -26.12 21.18
N ASP A 4 -29.21 -26.96 20.17
CA ASP A 4 -29.72 -26.65 18.82
C ASP A 4 -28.83 -25.80 17.89
N ILE A 5 -27.84 -26.46 17.27
CA ILE A 5 -27.25 -25.99 16.01
C ILE A 5 -28.29 -26.25 14.90
N PRO A 6 -28.67 -25.25 14.08
CA PRO A 6 -29.60 -25.45 12.98
C PRO A 6 -29.03 -26.47 11.99
N LYS A 7 -29.76 -27.58 11.76
CA LYS A 7 -29.41 -28.53 10.70
C LYS A 7 -29.71 -27.89 9.35
N ILE A 8 -28.64 -27.50 8.64
CA ILE A 8 -28.75 -27.00 7.28
C ILE A 8 -29.22 -28.16 6.38
N PRO A 9 -30.35 -28.03 5.67
CA PRO A 9 -30.80 -29.02 4.70
C PRO A 9 -29.71 -29.26 3.63
N SER A 10 -29.49 -30.52 3.26
CA SER A 10 -28.51 -30.88 2.23
C SER A 10 -28.79 -30.22 0.87
N SER A 11 -30.04 -29.82 0.61
CA SER A 11 -30.45 -29.04 -0.56
C SER A 11 -29.89 -27.61 -0.62
N LEU A 12 -29.43 -27.06 0.51
CA LEU A 12 -28.76 -25.75 0.57
C LEU A 12 -27.24 -25.86 0.44
N ILE A 13 -26.70 -27.09 0.43
CA ILE A 13 -25.28 -27.34 0.20
C ILE A 13 -25.09 -27.49 -1.31
N THR A 14 -24.13 -26.76 -1.88
CA THR A 14 -23.81 -26.89 -3.31
C THR A 14 -23.49 -28.35 -3.62
N PRO A 15 -24.19 -28.99 -4.57
CA PRO A 15 -23.95 -30.40 -4.88
C PRO A 15 -22.49 -30.65 -5.30
N ARG A 16 -21.93 -31.79 -4.89
CA ARG A 16 -20.51 -32.10 -5.04
C ARG A 16 -20.07 -32.03 -6.50
N GLU A 17 -20.89 -32.54 -7.42
CA GLU A 17 -20.69 -32.48 -8.85
C GLU A 17 -20.61 -31.05 -9.38
N VAL A 18 -21.42 -30.12 -8.86
CA VAL A 18 -21.37 -28.70 -9.23
C VAL A 18 -20.10 -28.04 -8.71
N TRP A 19 -19.65 -28.38 -7.49
CA TRP A 19 -18.38 -27.90 -6.93
C TRP A 19 -17.16 -28.43 -7.69
N MET A 20 -17.15 -29.73 -8.03
CA MET A 20 -16.06 -30.35 -8.80
C MET A 20 -15.97 -29.75 -10.21
N ASN A 21 -17.10 -29.53 -10.90
CA ASN A 21 -17.12 -28.95 -12.24
C ASN A 21 -16.67 -27.48 -12.29
N ARG A 22 -16.81 -26.72 -11.19
CA ARG A 22 -16.24 -25.36 -11.09
C ARG A 22 -14.71 -25.37 -11.18
N ARG A 23 -14.03 -26.36 -10.59
CA ARG A 23 -12.55 -26.48 -10.70
C ARG A 23 -12.12 -26.90 -12.09
N THR A 24 -12.91 -27.72 -12.78
CA THR A 24 -12.65 -28.10 -14.17
C THR A 24 -12.83 -26.93 -15.13
N LEU A 25 -13.80 -26.04 -14.90
CA LEU A 25 -13.97 -24.80 -15.66
C LEU A 25 -12.84 -23.80 -15.40
N LEU A 26 -12.39 -23.64 -14.15
CA LEU A 26 -11.23 -22.81 -13.81
C LEU A 26 -9.92 -23.37 -14.40
N ALA A 27 -9.75 -24.70 -14.42
CA ALA A 27 -8.61 -25.35 -15.05
C ALA A 27 -8.65 -25.26 -16.58
N GLY A 28 -9.85 -25.33 -17.19
CA GLY A 28 -10.05 -25.17 -18.63
C GLY A 28 -9.85 -23.73 -19.13
N ALA A 29 -10.24 -22.73 -18.32
CA ALA A 29 -10.00 -21.32 -18.63
C ALA A 29 -8.50 -20.96 -18.61
N GLY A 30 -7.69 -21.64 -17.80
CA GLY A 30 -6.23 -21.46 -17.78
C GLY A 30 -5.51 -21.96 -19.04
N ALA A 31 -6.10 -22.91 -19.79
CA ALA A 31 -5.47 -23.47 -20.99
C ALA A 31 -5.71 -22.65 -22.27
N ALA A 32 -6.73 -21.77 -22.28
CA ALA A 32 -7.06 -20.95 -23.45
C ALA A 32 -6.36 -19.57 -23.48
N ALA A 33 -5.56 -19.24 -22.45
CA ALA A 33 -4.84 -17.96 -22.34
C ALA A 33 -3.35 -18.05 -22.72
N LEU A 34 -2.91 -19.14 -23.35
CA LEU A 34 -1.55 -19.26 -23.90
C LEU A 34 -1.48 -18.74 -25.34
N THR A 35 -1.96 -17.51 -25.57
CA THR A 35 -1.43 -16.68 -26.65
C THR A 35 -0.18 -16.00 -26.12
N PRO A 36 0.97 -16.07 -26.80
CA PRO A 36 2.10 -15.23 -26.44
C PRO A 36 1.67 -13.80 -26.73
N ALA A 37 1.21 -13.09 -25.70
CA ALA A 37 1.19 -11.65 -25.74
C ALA A 37 2.62 -11.22 -26.04
N LEU A 38 2.81 -10.60 -27.21
CA LEU A 38 4.00 -9.82 -27.51
C LEU A 38 4.12 -8.79 -26.39
N GLY A 39 4.89 -9.16 -25.36
CA GLY A 39 5.08 -8.37 -24.17
C GLY A 39 5.75 -7.08 -24.59
N SER A 40 5.02 -5.98 -24.48
CA SER A 40 5.64 -4.74 -24.04
C SER A 40 6.37 -5.11 -22.76
N ALA A 41 7.70 -5.21 -22.82
CA ALA A 41 8.52 -5.27 -21.64
C ALA A 41 8.27 -3.95 -20.90
N ALA A 42 7.27 -3.93 -20.01
CA ALA A 42 7.11 -2.86 -19.06
C ALA A 42 8.46 -2.75 -18.34
N ALA A 43 9.13 -1.62 -18.51
CA ALA A 43 10.38 -1.36 -17.84
C ALA A 43 10.05 -1.20 -16.35
N PHE A 44 10.08 -2.30 -15.61
CA PHE A 44 10.01 -2.27 -14.15
C PHE A 44 11.22 -1.48 -13.66
N ALA A 45 10.99 -0.58 -12.68
CA ALA A 45 12.10 0.03 -11.95
C ALA A 45 12.98 -1.10 -11.43
N LYS A 46 14.26 -1.12 -11.79
CA LYS A 46 15.22 -2.07 -11.23
C LYS A 46 15.79 -1.49 -9.95
N GLN A 47 16.21 -2.36 -9.05
CA GLN A 47 16.95 -1.93 -7.88
C GLN A 47 18.22 -1.21 -8.34
N GLY A 48 18.46 0.01 -7.85
CA GLY A 48 19.58 0.86 -8.28
C GLY A 48 19.18 2.00 -9.20
N ASP A 49 17.96 2.01 -9.75
CA ASP A 49 17.52 3.03 -10.70
C ASP A 49 17.05 4.33 -10.01
N LEU A 50 16.69 4.26 -8.73
CA LEU A 50 16.16 5.40 -7.97
C LEU A 50 17.25 6.04 -7.08
N PRO A 51 17.12 7.34 -6.74
CA PRO A 51 18.05 8.01 -5.86
C PRO A 51 18.19 7.28 -4.51
N LYS A 52 19.42 7.17 -4.03
CA LYS A 52 19.70 6.54 -2.73
C LYS A 52 19.32 7.46 -1.58
N LEU A 53 18.80 6.86 -0.52
CA LEU A 53 18.50 7.55 0.73
C LEU A 53 19.63 7.33 1.76
N ASP A 54 19.92 8.37 2.54
CA ASP A 54 20.72 8.21 3.75
C ASP A 54 19.87 7.49 4.81
N THR A 55 20.29 6.28 5.18
CA THR A 55 19.50 5.39 6.03
C THR A 55 20.28 4.91 7.24
N THR A 56 19.61 4.89 8.40
CA THR A 56 20.11 4.24 9.62
C THR A 56 19.40 2.91 9.80
N LYS A 57 20.17 1.82 9.87
CA LYS A 57 19.62 0.49 10.11
C LYS A 57 19.16 0.34 11.56
N THR A 58 18.00 -0.29 11.75
CA THR A 58 17.43 -0.56 13.06
C THR A 58 17.43 -2.07 13.34
N ASP A 59 17.14 -2.46 14.59
CA ASP A 59 16.94 -3.86 14.96
C ASP A 59 15.56 -4.41 14.54
N TRP A 60 14.67 -3.59 13.98
CA TRP A 60 13.31 -3.99 13.60
C TRP A 60 13.34 -5.02 12.48
N GLY A 61 13.00 -6.28 12.82
CA GLY A 61 12.89 -7.37 11.85
C GLY A 61 14.22 -7.77 11.21
N LYS A 62 15.37 -7.48 11.84
CA LYS A 62 16.71 -7.74 11.31
C LYS A 62 16.99 -9.20 10.92
N ASP A 63 16.28 -10.13 11.55
CA ASP A 63 16.42 -11.58 11.29
C ASP A 63 15.47 -12.08 10.19
N LEU A 64 14.61 -11.21 9.65
CA LEU A 64 13.70 -11.56 8.56
C LEU A 64 14.44 -11.49 7.22
N LYS A 65 14.21 -12.49 6.36
CA LYS A 65 14.68 -12.45 4.97
C LYS A 65 13.78 -11.53 4.13
N PRO A 66 14.29 -10.44 3.53
CA PRO A 66 13.51 -9.57 2.66
C PRO A 66 12.99 -10.28 1.41
N THR A 67 11.78 -9.92 0.98
CA THR A 67 11.16 -10.38 -0.28
C THR A 67 11.83 -9.68 -1.45
N ALA A 68 12.38 -10.41 -2.43
CA ALA A 68 13.15 -9.81 -3.53
C ALA A 68 12.48 -8.58 -4.16
N TYR A 69 13.30 -7.58 -4.51
CA TYR A 69 12.87 -6.26 -4.96
C TYR A 69 11.80 -6.33 -6.05
N ASP A 70 12.05 -7.11 -7.11
CA ASP A 70 11.13 -7.26 -8.26
C ASP A 70 9.71 -7.71 -7.86
N TYR A 71 9.56 -8.49 -6.79
CA TYR A 71 8.22 -8.84 -6.29
C TYR A 71 7.58 -7.68 -5.52
N VAL A 72 8.36 -6.95 -4.72
CA VAL A 72 7.87 -5.79 -3.95
C VAL A 72 7.44 -4.65 -4.88
N THR A 73 8.10 -4.51 -6.04
CA THR A 73 7.88 -3.43 -7.00
C THR A 73 7.14 -3.88 -8.26
N GLY A 74 6.77 -5.15 -8.38
CA GLY A 74 6.02 -5.70 -9.52
C GLY A 74 4.68 -6.36 -9.16
N TYR A 75 4.41 -6.63 -7.87
CA TYR A 75 3.16 -7.23 -7.40
C TYR A 75 2.48 -6.30 -6.37
N ASN A 76 1.67 -5.37 -6.87
CA ASN A 76 1.15 -4.24 -6.12
C ASN A 76 -0.38 -4.16 -6.19
N ASN A 77 -0.98 -3.55 -5.17
CA ASN A 77 -2.36 -3.07 -5.23
C ASN A 77 -2.31 -1.55 -5.17
N PHE A 78 -2.60 -0.88 -6.29
CA PHE A 78 -2.70 0.57 -6.35
C PHE A 78 -3.75 0.93 -7.41
N TYR A 79 -5.02 1.02 -6.99
CA TYR A 79 -6.16 0.96 -7.90
C TYR A 79 -6.30 2.20 -8.78
N GLU A 80 -5.70 3.32 -8.38
CA GLU A 80 -5.47 4.53 -9.18
C GLU A 80 -4.72 4.24 -10.49
N PHE A 81 -4.00 3.11 -10.57
CA PHE A 81 -3.22 2.67 -11.73
C PHE A 81 -3.69 1.35 -12.33
N GLY A 82 -4.79 0.76 -11.84
CA GLY A 82 -5.37 -0.49 -12.33
C GLY A 82 -5.62 -1.54 -11.24
N THR A 83 -6.39 -2.58 -11.56
CA THR A 83 -6.82 -3.61 -10.58
C THR A 83 -6.03 -4.91 -10.69
N GLY A 84 -5.29 -5.10 -11.80
CA GLY A 84 -4.28 -6.14 -11.94
C GLY A 84 -3.08 -5.88 -11.03
N LYS A 85 -2.35 -6.94 -10.68
CA LYS A 85 -1.22 -6.85 -9.73
C LYS A 85 0.00 -6.17 -10.34
N GLU A 86 0.12 -6.27 -11.66
CA GLU A 86 1.18 -5.70 -12.47
C GLU A 86 0.80 -4.32 -13.03
N ASP A 87 -0.49 -3.94 -13.01
CA ASP A 87 -0.96 -2.66 -13.54
C ASP A 87 -0.27 -1.45 -12.90
N PRO A 88 -0.06 -1.39 -11.56
CA PRO A 88 0.66 -0.29 -10.95
C PRO A 88 2.08 -0.14 -11.48
N ALA A 89 2.81 -1.24 -11.63
CA ALA A 89 4.18 -1.21 -12.14
C ALA A 89 4.24 -0.80 -13.62
N ALA A 90 3.22 -1.15 -14.41
CA ALA A 90 3.11 -0.75 -15.81
C ALA A 90 2.72 0.73 -15.98
N ASN A 91 1.87 1.28 -15.10
CA ASN A 91 1.20 2.56 -15.33
C ASN A 91 1.70 3.69 -14.42
N ALA A 92 2.24 3.42 -13.23
CA ALA A 92 2.54 4.47 -12.25
C ALA A 92 3.69 5.42 -12.65
N HIS A 93 4.40 5.13 -13.75
CA HIS A 93 5.39 6.05 -14.33
C HIS A 93 4.77 7.39 -14.79
N THR A 94 3.46 7.47 -14.98
CA THR A 94 2.74 8.71 -15.32
C THR A 94 2.59 9.66 -14.14
N LEU A 95 2.82 9.19 -12.91
CA LEU A 95 2.69 9.99 -11.70
C LEU A 95 3.88 10.93 -11.52
N THR A 96 3.60 12.23 -11.46
CA THR A 96 4.55 13.25 -11.09
C THR A 96 4.61 13.38 -9.57
N THR A 97 5.74 12.98 -8.99
CA THR A 97 5.97 12.93 -7.54
C THR A 97 6.82 14.08 -6.99
N ARG A 98 7.33 14.96 -7.84
CA ARG A 98 8.08 16.16 -7.45
C ARG A 98 7.72 17.36 -8.32
N PRO A 99 7.54 18.56 -7.74
CA PRO A 99 7.49 18.84 -6.30
C PRO A 99 6.26 18.19 -5.63
N TRP A 100 6.31 18.01 -4.30
CA TRP A 100 5.19 17.46 -3.54
C TRP A 100 4.93 18.23 -2.25
N THR A 101 3.66 18.37 -1.94
CA THR A 101 3.16 19.09 -0.77
C THR A 101 2.20 18.20 0.00
N VAL A 102 2.36 18.17 1.32
CA VAL A 102 1.44 17.50 2.24
C VAL A 102 0.65 18.55 3.00
N LYS A 103 -0.66 18.54 2.80
CA LYS A 103 -1.58 19.35 3.59
C LYS A 103 -1.84 18.69 4.94
N ILE A 104 -1.70 19.46 6.00
CA ILE A 104 -2.07 19.05 7.36
C ILE A 104 -3.05 20.08 7.91
N ASP A 105 -4.25 19.63 8.29
CA ASP A 105 -5.32 20.49 8.79
C ASP A 105 -6.13 19.81 9.92
N GLY A 106 -7.33 20.35 10.20
CA GLY A 106 -8.21 19.85 11.25
C GLY A 106 -7.77 20.28 12.65
N LEU A 107 -7.81 19.34 13.60
CA LEU A 107 -7.58 19.59 15.03
C LEU A 107 -6.09 19.59 15.39
N VAL A 108 -5.34 20.51 14.80
CA VAL A 108 -3.90 20.75 15.04
C VAL A 108 -3.65 22.22 15.34
N ASN A 109 -2.56 22.55 16.03
CA ASN A 109 -2.21 23.96 16.31
C ASN A 109 -1.40 24.61 15.19
N LYS A 110 -0.78 23.81 14.32
CA LYS A 110 0.01 24.29 13.17
C LYS A 110 -0.51 23.67 11.87
N PRO A 111 -1.69 24.09 11.38
CA PRO A 111 -2.16 23.67 10.06
C PRO A 111 -1.35 24.36 8.97
N GLY A 112 -1.19 23.70 7.83
CA GLY A 112 -0.46 24.25 6.70
C GLY A 112 -0.23 23.28 5.57
N ASP A 113 0.30 23.83 4.48
CA ASP A 113 0.78 23.07 3.33
C ASP A 113 2.30 22.96 3.48
N TYR A 114 2.79 21.74 3.74
CA TYR A 114 4.20 21.47 4.00
C TYR A 114 4.85 20.91 2.75
N ALA A 115 5.98 21.49 2.31
CA ALA A 115 6.79 20.82 1.30
C ALA A 115 7.29 19.48 1.87
N LEU A 116 7.35 18.44 1.03
CA LEU A 116 7.83 17.12 1.45
C LEU A 116 9.20 17.20 2.15
N GLU A 117 10.06 18.07 1.65
CA GLU A 117 11.45 18.21 2.09
C GLU A 117 11.56 18.85 3.49
N ASP A 118 10.51 19.52 3.96
CA ASP A 118 10.44 20.13 5.29
C ASP A 118 9.98 19.12 6.37
N ILE A 119 9.27 18.06 5.95
CA ILE A 119 8.72 17.06 6.87
C ILE A 119 9.56 15.78 6.93
N VAL A 120 10.18 15.38 5.82
CA VAL A 120 11.05 14.20 5.71
C VAL A 120 12.43 14.51 6.31
N PRO A 121 12.91 13.74 7.31
CA PRO A 121 14.26 13.89 7.82
C PRO A 121 15.33 13.58 6.74
N LYS A 122 16.48 14.25 6.80
CA LYS A 122 17.60 13.99 5.87
C LYS A 122 18.14 12.57 5.96
N VAL A 123 18.12 11.99 7.15
CA VAL A 123 18.48 10.60 7.41
C VAL A 123 17.25 9.90 7.96
N VAL A 124 16.82 8.83 7.29
CA VAL A 124 15.62 8.07 7.68
C VAL A 124 16.00 6.70 8.24
N GLU A 125 15.08 6.04 8.92
CA GLU A 125 15.31 4.70 9.48
C GLU A 125 14.98 3.62 8.44
N GLU A 126 15.81 2.57 8.37
CA GLU A 126 15.43 1.31 7.73
C GLU A 126 14.74 0.40 8.76
N ARG A 127 13.51 -0.03 8.46
CA ARG A 127 12.74 -0.96 9.28
C ARG A 127 12.22 -2.11 8.44
N ILE A 128 12.58 -3.33 8.81
CA ILE A 128 12.17 -4.53 8.09
C ILE A 128 10.84 -5.01 8.68
N TYR A 129 9.76 -4.82 7.94
CA TYR A 129 8.41 -5.20 8.37
C TYR A 129 7.80 -6.29 7.50
N ARG A 130 6.92 -7.08 8.12
CA ARG A 130 6.01 -7.96 7.38
C ARG A 130 4.83 -7.13 6.91
N PHE A 131 4.58 -7.12 5.61
CA PHE A 131 3.39 -6.54 5.00
C PHE A 131 2.38 -7.65 4.70
N ARG A 132 1.15 -7.53 5.19
CA ARG A 132 0.10 -8.55 5.03
C ARG A 132 -1.11 -7.94 4.32
N CYS A 133 -1.34 -8.30 3.06
CA CYS A 133 -2.54 -7.86 2.34
C CYS A 133 -3.80 -8.54 2.93
N VAL A 134 -5.00 -7.99 2.73
CA VAL A 134 -6.22 -8.71 3.11
C VAL A 134 -6.44 -9.97 2.25
N GLU A 135 -5.93 -9.98 1.02
CA GLU A 135 -6.08 -11.04 0.00
C GLU A 135 -5.19 -12.29 0.22
N ALA A 136 -4.90 -12.66 1.47
CA ALA A 136 -4.13 -13.87 1.80
C ALA A 136 -2.65 -13.96 1.33
N TRP A 137 -2.03 -12.90 0.80
CA TRP A 137 -0.58 -12.83 0.54
C TRP A 137 0.18 -11.90 1.49
N SER A 138 1.51 -12.04 1.55
CA SER A 138 2.40 -11.23 2.40
C SER A 138 3.80 -11.08 1.82
N MET A 139 4.49 -10.02 2.22
CA MET A 139 5.90 -9.76 1.90
C MET A 139 6.68 -9.36 3.16
N VAL A 140 8.01 -9.42 3.08
CA VAL A 140 8.93 -8.80 4.05
C VAL A 140 9.62 -7.66 3.33
N VAL A 141 9.36 -6.42 3.75
CA VAL A 141 9.82 -5.22 3.05
C VAL A 141 10.73 -4.41 3.97
N PRO A 142 11.96 -4.08 3.54
CA PRO A 142 12.85 -3.15 4.22
C PRO A 142 12.43 -1.72 3.86
N TRP A 143 11.48 -1.16 4.62
CA TRP A 143 10.99 0.20 4.42
C TRP A 143 12.02 1.21 4.91
N ASN A 144 12.09 2.36 4.23
CA ASN A 144 12.87 3.51 4.66
C ASN A 144 11.92 4.68 4.94
N GLY A 145 11.99 5.24 6.15
CA GLY A 145 11.04 6.25 6.59
C GLY A 145 11.27 6.72 8.01
N PHE A 146 10.29 7.43 8.55
CA PHE A 146 10.35 7.99 9.90
C PHE A 146 9.03 7.79 10.64
N PRO A 147 9.02 7.75 11.99
CA PRO A 147 7.79 7.60 12.76
C PRO A 147 6.75 8.68 12.42
N LEU A 148 5.50 8.27 12.21
CA LEU A 148 4.40 9.22 12.02
C LEU A 148 4.22 10.13 13.25
N ALA A 149 4.50 9.59 14.45
CA ALA A 149 4.48 10.33 15.70
C ALA A 149 5.37 11.59 15.67
N ASP A 150 6.50 11.56 14.96
CA ASP A 150 7.42 12.70 14.88
C ASP A 150 6.83 13.84 14.04
N LEU A 151 6.10 13.51 12.96
CA LEU A 151 5.35 14.51 12.19
C LEU A 151 4.21 15.08 13.03
N LEU A 152 3.44 14.22 13.69
CA LEU A 152 2.32 14.65 14.53
C LEU A 152 2.81 15.56 15.67
N ALA A 153 3.93 15.23 16.31
CA ALA A 153 4.53 16.09 17.33
C ALA A 153 4.87 17.51 16.80
N LYS A 154 5.32 17.63 15.55
CA LYS A 154 5.62 18.94 14.93
C LYS A 154 4.38 19.81 14.78
N VAL A 155 3.23 19.22 14.42
CA VAL A 155 1.98 19.95 14.13
C VAL A 155 1.07 20.15 15.34
N GLU A 156 1.39 19.49 16.46
CA GLU A 156 0.74 19.65 17.76
C GLU A 156 -0.79 19.40 17.72
N PRO A 157 -1.24 18.13 17.63
CA PRO A 157 -2.65 17.78 17.72
C PRO A 157 -3.30 18.36 18.97
N GLN A 158 -4.49 18.94 18.82
CA GLN A 158 -5.27 19.47 19.93
C GLN A 158 -5.77 18.32 20.82
N GLY A 159 -5.98 18.59 22.12
CA GLY A 159 -6.43 17.56 23.07
C GLY A 159 -7.81 16.94 22.77
N SER A 160 -8.60 17.55 21.88
CA SER A 160 -9.87 17.03 21.38
C SER A 160 -9.72 16.09 20.18
N ALA A 161 -8.55 16.00 19.55
CA ALA A 161 -8.28 15.12 18.41
C ALA A 161 -8.32 13.65 18.84
N LYS A 162 -9.01 12.81 18.08
CA LYS A 162 -9.18 11.37 18.37
C LYS A 162 -8.71 10.45 17.26
N TYR A 163 -8.62 10.96 16.04
CA TYR A 163 -8.29 10.22 14.84
C TYR A 163 -7.41 11.06 13.93
N VAL A 164 -6.64 10.39 13.09
CA VAL A 164 -5.90 10.99 11.97
C VAL A 164 -6.50 10.40 10.70
N ALA A 165 -6.95 11.27 9.80
CA ALA A 165 -7.41 10.90 8.47
C ALA A 165 -6.27 11.13 7.46
N PHE A 166 -6.19 10.25 6.47
CA PHE A 166 -5.20 10.29 5.39
C PHE A 166 -5.97 10.26 4.08
N GLU A 167 -5.64 11.17 3.16
CA GLU A 167 -6.25 11.23 1.84
C GLU A 167 -5.17 11.09 0.77
N THR A 168 -5.40 10.20 -0.17
CA THR A 168 -4.52 10.05 -1.35
C THR A 168 -4.87 11.11 -2.38
N LEU A 169 -3.88 11.44 -3.19
CA LEU A 169 -4.01 12.37 -4.31
C LEU A 169 -5.14 12.00 -5.29
N VAL A 170 -5.84 13.01 -5.80
CA VAL A 170 -6.74 12.89 -6.96
C VAL A 170 -6.15 13.66 -8.13
N ARG A 171 -5.64 12.95 -9.13
CA ARG A 171 -5.12 13.49 -10.40
C ARG A 171 -5.50 12.55 -11.55
N PRO A 172 -6.75 12.59 -12.04
CA PRO A 172 -7.22 11.61 -13.02
C PRO A 172 -6.44 11.63 -14.33
N GLU A 173 -5.83 12.76 -14.71
CA GLU A 173 -4.94 12.86 -15.88
C GLU A 173 -3.66 12.00 -15.75
N GLU A 174 -3.20 11.75 -14.52
CA GLU A 174 -2.01 10.94 -14.22
C GLU A 174 -2.38 9.55 -13.67
N MET A 175 -3.60 9.40 -13.14
CA MET A 175 -4.10 8.21 -12.43
C MET A 175 -5.29 7.60 -13.17
N PRO A 176 -5.06 6.69 -14.14
CA PRO A 176 -6.11 6.22 -15.04
C PRO A 176 -7.28 5.50 -14.32
N GLY A 177 -7.04 4.87 -13.17
CA GLY A 177 -8.07 4.24 -12.34
C GLY A 177 -9.06 5.23 -11.71
N GLN A 178 -8.73 6.53 -11.71
CA GLN A 178 -9.61 7.61 -11.29
C GLN A 178 -10.50 8.15 -12.41
N ASN A 179 -10.39 7.61 -13.63
CA ASN A 179 -11.20 8.00 -14.78
C ASN A 179 -12.28 6.96 -15.11
N GLY A 180 -13.25 7.39 -15.93
CA GLY A 180 -14.25 6.51 -16.53
C GLY A 180 -15.50 6.30 -15.69
N TYR A 181 -16.46 5.58 -16.28
CA TYR A 181 -17.79 5.38 -15.70
C TYR A 181 -17.81 4.27 -14.62
N PHE A 182 -16.90 3.31 -14.72
CA PHE A 182 -16.79 2.16 -13.80
C PHE A 182 -15.53 2.28 -12.96
N GLN A 183 -15.54 3.21 -12.00
CA GLN A 183 -14.45 3.35 -11.04
C GLN A 183 -14.51 2.24 -9.99
N ALA A 184 -13.36 1.66 -9.65
CA ALA A 184 -13.27 0.55 -8.71
C ALA A 184 -13.55 0.97 -7.25
N LEU A 185 -13.28 2.24 -6.92
CA LEU A 185 -13.44 2.84 -5.60
C LEU A 185 -13.95 4.28 -5.72
N PRO A 186 -14.60 4.83 -4.68
CA PRO A 186 -14.76 6.27 -4.57
C PRO A 186 -13.39 6.92 -4.33
N TRP A 187 -13.12 8.02 -5.02
CA TRP A 187 -11.86 8.78 -4.91
C TRP A 187 -12.09 10.12 -4.19
N PRO A 188 -11.11 10.63 -3.40
CA PRO A 188 -9.80 10.04 -3.10
C PRO A 188 -9.89 8.73 -2.30
N TYR A 189 -8.82 7.93 -2.34
CA TYR A 189 -8.65 6.87 -1.36
C TYR A 189 -8.41 7.48 0.02
N VAL A 190 -9.30 7.21 0.98
CA VAL A 190 -9.25 7.76 2.33
C VAL A 190 -9.08 6.64 3.34
N GLU A 191 -8.19 6.87 4.30
CA GLU A 191 -7.99 5.99 5.43
C GLU A 191 -7.89 6.74 6.75
N GLY A 192 -7.99 6.01 7.86
CA GLY A 192 -7.94 6.61 9.19
C GLY A 192 -7.36 5.71 10.27
N LEU A 193 -6.66 6.32 11.22
CA LEU A 193 -6.15 5.68 12.43
C LEU A 193 -6.70 6.38 13.67
N ARG A 194 -6.88 5.63 14.76
CA ARG A 194 -7.04 6.27 16.07
C ARG A 194 -5.73 6.99 16.42
N LEU A 195 -5.82 8.10 17.15
CA LEU A 195 -4.64 8.94 17.40
C LEU A 195 -3.51 8.18 18.11
N ASP A 196 -3.83 7.28 19.03
CA ASP A 196 -2.84 6.41 19.70
C ASP A 196 -2.16 5.41 18.74
N GLU A 197 -2.86 4.89 17.74
CA GLU A 197 -2.30 4.03 16.69
C GLU A 197 -1.41 4.84 15.74
N ALA A 198 -1.79 6.07 15.44
CA ALA A 198 -1.00 7.00 14.63
C ALA A 198 0.29 7.43 15.36
N MET A 199 0.22 7.59 16.69
CA MET A 199 1.36 7.90 17.57
C MET A 199 2.19 6.67 17.95
N HIS A 200 1.76 5.45 17.58
CA HIS A 200 2.46 4.23 17.95
C HIS A 200 3.81 4.15 17.23
N PRO A 201 4.92 3.75 17.91
CA PRO A 201 6.26 3.79 17.34
C PRO A 201 6.44 2.89 16.11
N LEU A 202 5.59 1.88 15.91
CA LEU A 202 5.63 1.02 14.71
C LEU A 202 5.05 1.68 13.46
N THR A 203 4.20 2.71 13.59
CA THR A 203 3.62 3.41 12.44
C THR A 203 4.63 4.38 11.86
N ILE A 204 4.99 4.20 10.60
CA ILE A 204 5.94 5.06 9.91
C ILE A 204 5.31 5.69 8.66
N LEU A 205 5.85 6.84 8.26
CA LEU A 205 5.72 7.35 6.90
C LEU A 205 6.97 6.92 6.13
N ALA A 206 6.79 6.07 5.13
CA ALA A 206 7.84 5.59 4.25
C ALA A 206 7.99 6.53 3.06
N ASN A 207 9.22 6.97 2.80
CA ASN A 207 9.62 7.69 1.59
C ASN A 207 10.63 6.87 0.76
N GLY A 208 10.87 5.61 1.14
CA GLY A 208 11.72 4.69 0.43
C GLY A 208 11.54 3.23 0.81
N LEU A 209 12.22 2.37 0.06
CA LEU A 209 12.39 0.95 0.33
C LEU A 209 13.73 0.50 -0.26
N TYR A 210 14.35 -0.54 0.32
CA TYR A 210 15.64 -1.07 -0.16
C TYR A 210 16.80 -0.06 -0.23
N GLY A 211 16.75 1.01 0.56
CA GLY A 211 17.77 2.06 0.62
C GLY A 211 17.64 3.12 -0.46
N GLU A 212 16.56 3.10 -1.23
CA GLU A 212 16.30 4.01 -2.34
C GLU A 212 14.95 4.72 -2.16
N GLU A 213 14.75 5.82 -2.88
CA GLU A 213 13.47 6.52 -2.93
C GLU A 213 12.33 5.56 -3.34
N LEU A 214 11.13 5.87 -2.85
CA LEU A 214 9.97 5.00 -3.06
C LEU A 214 9.62 4.94 -4.56
N PRO A 215 9.44 3.75 -5.16
CA PRO A 215 8.91 3.64 -6.52
C PRO A 215 7.45 4.10 -6.59
N ASN A 216 7.03 4.66 -7.74
CA ASN A 216 5.66 5.19 -7.90
C ASN A 216 4.58 4.14 -7.63
N GLN A 217 4.77 2.90 -8.10
CA GLN A 217 3.84 1.78 -7.88
C GLN A 217 3.72 1.35 -6.42
N ASN A 218 4.64 1.81 -5.56
CA ASN A 218 4.62 1.61 -4.12
C ASN A 218 4.09 2.83 -3.36
N GLY A 219 3.51 3.84 -4.02
CA GLY A 219 2.90 4.99 -3.35
C GLY A 219 3.85 6.16 -3.11
N ALA A 220 4.80 6.39 -4.02
CA ALA A 220 5.68 7.56 -3.95
C ALA A 220 4.90 8.90 -4.00
N PRO A 221 5.44 9.97 -3.39
CA PRO A 221 6.73 10.03 -2.70
C PRO A 221 6.66 9.71 -1.20
N LEU A 222 5.47 9.50 -0.64
CA LEU A 222 5.25 9.29 0.79
C LEU A 222 4.07 8.36 1.03
N ARG A 223 4.27 7.29 1.81
CA ARG A 223 3.27 6.24 2.08
C ARG A 223 3.16 5.92 3.56
N LEU A 224 1.95 5.66 4.04
CA LEU A 224 1.72 5.17 5.39
C LEU A 224 2.09 3.69 5.50
N VAL A 225 2.72 3.28 6.60
CA VAL A 225 3.00 1.85 6.87
C VAL A 225 2.61 1.49 8.30
N VAL A 226 1.64 0.58 8.44
CA VAL A 226 1.11 0.11 9.72
C VAL A 226 1.24 -1.42 9.81
N PRO A 227 2.37 -1.95 10.30
CA PRO A 227 2.75 -3.35 10.07
C PRO A 227 1.87 -4.40 10.77
N TRP A 228 1.05 -4.00 11.75
CA TRP A 228 0.14 -4.91 12.46
C TRP A 228 -1.29 -4.93 11.87
N LYS A 229 -1.57 -4.10 10.86
CA LYS A 229 -2.86 -4.06 10.17
C LYS A 229 -2.74 -4.70 8.77
N TYR A 230 -3.89 -4.91 8.13
CA TYR A 230 -3.90 -5.33 6.73
C TYR A 230 -3.44 -4.20 5.81
N GLY A 231 -2.88 -4.57 4.67
CA GLY A 231 -2.21 -3.67 3.74
C GLY A 231 -3.04 -2.52 3.18
N PHE A 232 -4.37 -2.59 3.22
CA PHE A 232 -5.22 -1.46 2.80
C PHE A 232 -5.18 -0.28 3.79
N LYS A 233 -4.71 -0.50 5.03
CA LYS A 233 -4.50 0.57 6.02
C LYS A 233 -3.22 1.38 5.78
N SER A 234 -2.50 1.11 4.68
CA SER A 234 -1.16 1.59 4.38
C SER A 234 -1.11 2.10 2.94
#